data_AF-A0A1T3P7K7-F1
#
_entry.id   AF-A0A1T3P7K7-F1
#
_cell.length_a   1.000
_cell.length_b   1.000
_cell.length_c   1.000
_cell.angle_alpha   90.00
_cell.angle_beta   90.00
_cell.angle_gamma   90.00
#
_symmetry.space_group_name_H-M   'P 1'
#
loop_
_entity.id
_entity.type
_entity.pdbx_description
1 polymer ?
#
loop_
_entity_poly.entity_id
_entity_poly.type
_entity_poly.pdbx_seq_one_letter_code
_entity_poly.pdbx_strand_id
1 'polypeptide(L)'
;MHPLTPPARGWVVIAACLGVVVHNVNSGWATPSRLIIGLGVVVPLAFAYGYLSWWFTTFRIEGDDLRIDSGMVFRRTRHVRLSRLQAVDVVRPLVARLFGLAELQLQVAGGDKAEASLSYLGEADAQRLRAELLARAAGVRPDVGEAPEQPLVAVPLSAVVGSVLLSVGTWAALAPSVAILVLALVLHELAFVFGTLPLFLAAWQFTAGRVIRNFDFTVARSPDGLRLRHGLLEQRHQTVPPGRVQAVRIVQPWLWRLPGWVRVEINVAGYGGKDTDAKETILLPVAPRAVAHGLLGQILPGVAIDTIELIPAPRRARWHDPVGWSAYAYGADAEVFVARSGRFHRILDVIPHAKVQSVRRTQGPWERRLGLATVHLDSTPGPVHVRAARRDAVEADTIVAEQAERSRTGRRGAGTERWIQGESDSSSGSASSLGGGAG
;
A
#
# COMPACT_ATOMS: atom_id res chain seq x y z
N MET A 1 -2.60 -16.96 -23.51
CA MET A 1 -3.06 -15.59 -23.17
C MET A 1 -4.42 -15.35 -23.80
N HIS A 2 -5.25 -14.48 -23.22
CA HIS A 2 -6.63 -14.27 -23.71
C HIS A 2 -6.65 -13.50 -25.05
N PRO A 3 -7.54 -13.84 -26.01
CA PRO A 3 -7.62 -13.20 -27.32
C PRO A 3 -7.98 -11.70 -27.29
N LEU A 4 -8.49 -11.17 -26.17
CA LEU A 4 -8.83 -9.74 -25.99
C LEU A 4 -7.66 -8.86 -25.49
N THR A 5 -6.46 -9.42 -25.38
CA THR A 5 -5.25 -8.65 -25.02
C THR A 5 -4.90 -7.51 -26.00
N PRO A 6 -5.06 -7.68 -27.33
CA PRO A 6 -4.75 -6.64 -28.31
C PRO A 6 -5.47 -5.29 -28.09
N PRO A 7 -6.81 -5.22 -27.95
CA PRO A 7 -7.49 -3.94 -27.69
C PRO A 7 -7.10 -3.32 -26.35
N ALA A 8 -6.85 -4.14 -25.32
CA ALA A 8 -6.51 -3.64 -23.99
C ALA A 8 -5.11 -2.96 -23.93
N ARG A 9 -4.11 -3.48 -24.66
CA ARG A 9 -2.79 -2.82 -24.81
C ARG A 9 -2.84 -1.63 -25.77
N GLY A 10 -3.68 -1.68 -26.81
CA GLY A 10 -3.80 -0.61 -27.81
C GLY A 10 -4.31 0.72 -27.24
N TRP A 11 -5.16 0.68 -26.20
CA TRP A 11 -5.72 1.90 -25.60
C TRP A 11 -4.67 2.87 -25.06
N VAL A 12 -3.51 2.40 -24.58
CA VAL A 12 -2.43 3.29 -24.11
C VAL A 12 -1.95 4.23 -25.22
N VAL A 13 -1.89 3.73 -26.46
CA VAL A 13 -1.53 4.51 -27.64
C VAL A 13 -2.65 5.52 -27.95
N ILE A 14 -3.91 5.11 -27.85
CA ILE A 14 -5.07 6.01 -28.04
C ILE A 14 -5.07 7.13 -27.00
N ALA A 15 -4.83 6.82 -25.72
CA ALA A 15 -4.77 7.78 -24.63
C ALA A 15 -3.57 8.73 -24.77
N ALA A 16 -2.39 8.23 -25.17
CA ALA A 16 -1.22 9.04 -25.45
C ALA A 16 -1.49 10.01 -26.61
N CYS A 17 -2.10 9.53 -27.70
CA CYS A 17 -2.47 10.38 -28.83
C CYS A 17 -3.56 11.39 -28.46
N LEU A 18 -4.55 11.03 -27.64
CA LEU A 18 -5.53 11.97 -27.10
C LEU A 18 -4.85 13.06 -26.26
N GLY A 19 -3.90 12.68 -25.40
CA GLY A 19 -3.11 13.63 -24.60
C GLY A 19 -2.30 14.60 -25.46
N VAL A 20 -1.66 14.09 -26.53
CA VAL A 20 -0.95 14.91 -27.52
C VAL A 20 -1.91 15.84 -28.25
N VAL A 21 -3.11 15.37 -28.63
CA VAL A 21 -4.14 16.21 -29.27
C VAL A 21 -4.58 17.33 -28.33
N VAL A 22 -4.89 17.01 -27.07
CA VAL A 22 -5.32 18.01 -26.06
C VAL A 22 -4.22 19.03 -25.79
N HIS A 23 -2.96 18.60 -25.70
CA HIS A 23 -1.82 19.49 -25.51
C HIS A 23 -1.62 20.45 -26.70
N ASN A 24 -1.85 19.97 -27.92
CA ASN A 24 -1.68 20.74 -29.16
C ASN A 24 -2.94 21.51 -29.60
N VAL A 25 -4.07 21.41 -28.88
CA VAL A 25 -5.24 22.26 -29.14
C VAL A 25 -4.92 23.72 -28.84
N ASN A 26 -4.00 23.99 -27.90
CA ASN A 26 -3.61 25.36 -27.54
C ASN A 26 -2.58 25.98 -28.50
N SER A 27 -1.96 25.19 -29.39
CA SER A 27 -0.96 25.68 -30.37
C SER A 27 -1.58 26.10 -31.72
N GLY A 28 -2.91 26.07 -31.87
CA GLY A 28 -3.60 26.46 -33.12
C GLY A 28 -3.45 25.45 -34.26
N TRP A 29 -2.87 24.28 -34.01
CA TRP A 29 -2.60 23.24 -35.02
C TRP A 29 -3.79 22.28 -35.24
N ALA A 30 -4.80 22.33 -34.39
CA ALA A 30 -5.94 21.42 -34.36
C ALA A 30 -7.09 21.88 -35.28
N THR A 31 -6.91 21.73 -36.60
CA THR A 31 -8.04 21.80 -37.55
C THR A 31 -8.85 20.49 -37.48
N PRO A 32 -10.21 20.50 -37.49
CA PRO A 32 -11.03 19.29 -37.34
C PRO A 32 -10.67 18.16 -38.32
N SER A 33 -10.29 18.51 -39.55
CA SER A 33 -9.87 17.56 -40.59
C SER A 33 -8.57 16.81 -40.23
N ARG A 34 -7.60 17.48 -39.60
CA ARG A 34 -6.34 16.86 -39.17
C ARG A 34 -6.53 15.93 -37.98
N LEU A 35 -7.48 16.24 -37.09
CA LEU A 35 -7.84 15.38 -35.97
C LEU A 35 -8.49 14.08 -36.46
N ILE A 36 -9.38 14.15 -37.45
CA ILE A 36 -10.02 12.96 -38.05
C ILE A 36 -8.99 12.08 -38.75
N ILE A 37 -8.08 12.66 -39.54
CA ILE A 37 -7.00 11.92 -40.21
C ILE A 37 -6.05 11.30 -39.17
N GLY A 38 -5.68 12.07 -38.14
CA GLY A 38 -4.87 11.58 -37.03
C GLY A 38 -5.52 10.39 -36.32
N LEU A 39 -6.81 10.49 -36.00
CA LEU A 39 -7.57 9.40 -35.38
C LEU A 39 -7.65 8.16 -36.30
N GLY A 40 -7.87 8.38 -37.60
CA GLY A 40 -7.95 7.32 -38.61
C GLY A 40 -6.64 6.54 -38.80
N VAL A 41 -5.48 7.12 -38.50
CA VAL A 41 -4.17 6.43 -38.53
C VAL A 41 -3.81 5.85 -37.17
N VAL A 42 -4.02 6.62 -36.09
CA VAL A 42 -3.64 6.25 -34.73
C VAL A 42 -4.38 5.02 -34.24
N VAL A 43 -5.69 4.93 -34.47
CA VAL A 43 -6.51 3.82 -33.99
C VAL A 43 -6.05 2.49 -34.60
N PRO A 44 -5.94 2.32 -35.93
CA PRO A 44 -5.44 1.06 -36.50
C PRO A 44 -4.01 0.74 -36.07
N LEU A 45 -3.13 1.74 -35.93
CA LEU A 45 -1.75 1.52 -35.49
C LEU A 45 -1.68 1.06 -34.03
N ALA A 46 -2.57 1.57 -33.17
CA ALA A 46 -2.76 1.13 -31.80
C ALA A 46 -3.26 -0.32 -31.71
N PHE A 47 -4.24 -0.69 -32.54
CA PHE A 47 -4.73 -2.06 -32.64
C PHE A 47 -3.66 -3.02 -33.16
N ALA A 48 -2.93 -2.63 -34.20
CA ALA A 48 -1.81 -3.42 -34.75
C ALA A 48 -0.70 -3.62 -33.71
N TYR A 49 -0.34 -2.56 -32.97
CA TYR A 49 0.62 -2.66 -31.86
C TYR A 49 0.14 -3.63 -30.78
N GLY A 50 -1.12 -3.51 -30.34
CA GLY A 50 -1.71 -4.41 -29.35
C GLY A 50 -1.70 -5.87 -29.81
N TYR A 51 -2.02 -6.10 -31.08
CA TYR A 51 -2.06 -7.43 -31.69
C TYR A 51 -0.68 -8.08 -31.77
N LEU A 52 0.30 -7.34 -32.28
CA LEU A 52 1.68 -7.81 -32.38
C LEU A 52 2.27 -8.04 -30.98
N SER A 53 2.00 -7.15 -30.03
CA SER A 53 2.42 -7.32 -28.64
C SER A 53 1.86 -8.61 -28.01
N TRP A 54 0.58 -8.92 -28.25
CA TRP A 54 -0.03 -10.17 -27.80
C TRP A 54 0.61 -11.40 -28.44
N TRP A 55 0.80 -11.38 -29.77
CA TRP A 55 1.39 -12.50 -30.52
C TRP A 55 2.80 -12.86 -30.01
N PHE A 56 3.61 -11.87 -29.62
CA PHE A 56 4.98 -12.09 -29.16
C PHE A 56 5.13 -12.32 -27.64
N THR A 57 4.03 -12.37 -26.86
CA THR A 57 4.12 -12.62 -25.41
C THR A 57 3.78 -14.07 -25.10
N THR A 58 4.76 -14.84 -24.59
CA THR A 58 4.56 -16.25 -24.19
C THR A 58 5.06 -16.46 -22.76
N PHE A 59 4.38 -17.32 -22.00
CA PHE A 59 4.82 -17.74 -20.68
C PHE A 59 4.92 -19.26 -20.63
N ARG A 60 5.90 -19.78 -19.88
CA ARG A 60 6.03 -21.21 -19.57
C ARG A 60 6.47 -21.37 -18.12
N ILE A 61 5.89 -22.37 -17.45
CA ILE A 61 6.31 -22.81 -16.12
C ILE A 61 7.19 -24.04 -16.35
N GLU A 62 8.46 -23.96 -15.98
CA GLU A 62 9.44 -25.03 -16.15
C GLU A 62 9.98 -25.41 -14.75
N GLY A 63 9.43 -26.47 -14.17
CA GLY A 63 9.78 -26.89 -12.81
C GLY A 63 9.49 -25.80 -11.76
N ASP A 64 10.56 -25.28 -11.13
CA ASP A 64 10.51 -24.22 -10.11
C ASP A 64 10.71 -22.80 -10.70
N ASP A 65 10.89 -22.68 -12.02
CA ASP A 65 11.12 -21.40 -12.68
C ASP A 65 9.94 -21.00 -13.57
N LEU A 66 9.45 -19.77 -13.39
CA LEU A 66 8.51 -19.12 -14.28
C LEU A 66 9.30 -18.30 -15.31
N ARG A 67 9.22 -18.70 -16.57
CA ARG A 67 9.82 -18.00 -17.70
C ARG A 67 8.78 -17.16 -18.42
N ILE A 68 9.06 -15.86 -18.55
CA ILE A 68 8.21 -14.92 -19.28
C ILE A 68 9.05 -14.33 -20.41
N ASP A 69 8.63 -14.61 -21.64
CA ASP A 69 9.22 -14.07 -22.85
C ASP A 69 8.32 -12.95 -23.38
N SER A 70 8.88 -11.74 -23.47
CA SER A 70 8.16 -10.53 -23.89
C SER A 70 8.97 -9.71 -24.89
N GLY A 71 8.30 -9.04 -25.82
CA GLY A 71 8.91 -8.06 -26.70
C GLY A 71 8.82 -8.41 -28.19
N MET A 72 8.41 -7.42 -28.98
CA MET A 72 8.19 -7.54 -30.42
C MET A 72 9.49 -7.37 -31.23
N VAL A 73 10.28 -6.35 -30.88
CA VAL A 73 11.56 -6.02 -31.56
C VAL A 73 12.75 -6.46 -30.71
N PHE A 74 12.71 -6.15 -29.41
CA PHE A 74 13.72 -6.57 -28.45
C PHE A 74 13.15 -7.68 -27.58
N ARG A 75 13.59 -8.91 -27.81
CA ARG A 75 13.20 -10.07 -26.99
C ARG A 75 13.79 -9.92 -25.59
N ARG A 76 12.94 -9.90 -24.58
CA ARG A 76 13.29 -9.85 -23.15
C ARG A 76 12.74 -11.11 -22.49
N THR A 77 13.64 -12.00 -22.12
CA THR A 77 13.34 -13.19 -21.32
C THR A 77 13.58 -12.87 -19.85
N ARG A 78 12.60 -13.12 -19.00
CA ARG A 78 12.75 -12.99 -17.54
C ARG A 78 12.49 -14.34 -16.88
N HIS A 79 13.39 -14.75 -16.00
CA HIS A 79 13.29 -15.97 -15.21
C HIS A 79 12.98 -15.60 -13.76
N VAL A 80 11.84 -16.03 -13.24
CA VAL A 80 11.42 -15.81 -11.87
C VAL A 80 11.34 -17.15 -11.16
N ARG A 81 12.21 -17.37 -10.17
CA ARG A 81 12.15 -18.59 -9.35
C ARG A 81 10.94 -18.52 -8.42
N LEU A 82 10.10 -19.56 -8.43
CA LEU A 82 8.89 -19.63 -7.60
C LEU A 82 9.24 -19.61 -6.11
N SER A 83 10.38 -20.20 -5.72
CA SER A 83 10.91 -20.13 -4.35
C SER A 83 11.22 -18.70 -3.85
N ARG A 84 11.42 -17.73 -4.75
CA ARG A 84 11.61 -16.32 -4.38
C ARG A 84 10.34 -15.48 -4.55
N LEU A 85 9.28 -16.05 -5.10
CA LEU A 85 8.00 -15.38 -5.28
C LEU A 85 7.37 -15.15 -3.90
N GLN A 86 7.21 -13.90 -3.52
CA GLN A 86 6.62 -13.54 -2.23
C GLN A 86 5.15 -13.21 -2.39
N ALA A 87 4.81 -12.45 -3.43
CA ALA A 87 3.49 -11.86 -3.55
C ALA A 87 3.00 -11.88 -5.00
N VAL A 88 1.69 -12.05 -5.15
CA VAL A 88 1.01 -12.08 -6.45
C VAL A 88 -0.22 -11.21 -6.36
N ASP A 89 -0.18 -10.07 -7.03
CA ASP A 89 -1.28 -9.10 -7.05
C ASP A 89 -2.07 -9.23 -8.35
N VAL A 90 -3.39 -9.19 -8.25
CA VAL A 90 -4.28 -9.13 -9.43
C VAL A 90 -4.69 -7.68 -9.63
N VAL A 91 -4.28 -7.10 -10.74
CA VAL A 91 -4.54 -5.70 -11.11
C VAL A 91 -5.50 -5.67 -12.30
N ARG A 92 -6.57 -4.90 -12.16
CA ARG A 92 -7.60 -4.73 -13.19
C ARG A 92 -7.75 -3.26 -13.56
N PRO A 93 -6.94 -2.76 -14.51
CA PRO A 93 -7.18 -1.45 -15.10
C PRO A 93 -8.57 -1.38 -15.73
N LEU A 94 -9.15 -0.19 -15.82
CA LEU A 94 -10.55 0.01 -16.24
C LEU A 94 -10.84 -0.62 -17.59
N VAL A 95 -9.89 -0.51 -18.52
CA VAL A 95 -9.98 -1.11 -19.85
C VAL A 95 -9.98 -2.63 -19.74
N ALA A 96 -9.07 -3.22 -18.94
CA ALA A 96 -9.04 -4.66 -18.72
C ALA A 96 -10.35 -5.14 -18.09
N ARG A 97 -10.90 -4.40 -17.12
CA ARG A 97 -12.19 -4.70 -16.48
C ARG A 97 -13.35 -4.71 -17.48
N LEU A 98 -13.38 -3.76 -18.43
CA LEU A 98 -14.41 -3.74 -19.49
C LEU A 98 -14.33 -4.98 -20.40
N PHE A 99 -13.15 -5.56 -20.59
CA PHE A 99 -12.93 -6.76 -21.40
C PHE A 99 -12.87 -8.06 -20.59
N GLY A 100 -13.13 -8.04 -19.27
CA GLY A 100 -13.04 -9.23 -18.40
C GLY A 100 -11.62 -9.76 -18.17
N LEU A 101 -10.62 -8.90 -18.35
CA LEU A 101 -9.20 -9.21 -18.26
C LEU A 101 -8.58 -8.70 -16.96
N ALA A 102 -7.50 -9.35 -16.53
CA ALA A 102 -6.67 -8.95 -15.42
C ALA A 102 -5.18 -9.12 -15.73
N GLU A 103 -4.35 -8.32 -15.06
CA GLU A 103 -2.90 -8.46 -15.04
C GLU A 103 -2.44 -9.03 -13.70
N LEU A 104 -1.58 -10.04 -13.72
CA LEU A 104 -0.91 -10.57 -12.53
C LEU A 104 0.46 -9.90 -12.37
N GLN A 105 0.70 -9.27 -11.23
CA GLN A 105 1.99 -8.69 -10.89
C GLN A 105 2.69 -9.58 -9.86
N LEU A 106 3.90 -10.02 -10.19
CA LEU A 106 4.70 -10.95 -9.40
C LEU A 106 5.81 -10.19 -8.68
N GLN A 107 5.80 -10.27 -7.36
CA GLN A 107 6.79 -9.63 -6.50
C GLN A 107 7.74 -10.68 -5.92
N VAL A 108 9.04 -10.39 -6.03
CA VAL A 108 10.13 -11.30 -5.70
C VAL A 108 10.97 -10.70 -4.56
N ALA A 109 11.47 -11.56 -3.67
CA ALA A 109 12.33 -11.16 -2.56
C ALA A 109 13.54 -10.33 -3.01
N GLY A 110 13.73 -9.15 -2.41
CA GLY A 110 14.90 -8.30 -2.64
C GLY A 110 14.87 -7.44 -3.91
N GLY A 111 13.75 -7.46 -4.65
CA GLY A 111 13.50 -6.53 -5.77
C GLY A 111 12.70 -5.31 -5.32
N ASP A 112 13.07 -4.12 -5.82
CA ASP A 112 12.37 -2.86 -5.51
C ASP A 112 11.09 -2.65 -6.36
N LYS A 113 10.90 -3.44 -7.44
CA LYS A 113 9.78 -3.35 -8.39
C LYS A 113 9.24 -4.75 -8.69
N ALA A 114 8.01 -4.83 -9.19
CA ALA A 114 7.45 -6.07 -9.71
C ALA A 114 8.40 -6.66 -10.76
N GLU A 115 9.02 -7.80 -10.45
CA GLU A 115 10.06 -8.42 -11.28
C GLU A 115 9.48 -8.93 -12.60
N ALA A 116 8.21 -9.34 -12.55
CA ALA A 116 7.46 -9.72 -13.74
C ALA A 116 5.98 -9.40 -13.63
N SER A 117 5.36 -9.07 -14.76
CA SER A 117 3.90 -9.02 -14.88
C SER A 117 3.43 -9.91 -16.02
N LEU A 118 2.36 -10.66 -15.76
CA LEU A 118 1.63 -11.47 -16.71
C LEU A 118 0.34 -10.71 -17.03
N SER A 119 0.40 -9.90 -18.08
CA SER A 119 -0.74 -9.07 -18.46
C SER A 119 -1.81 -9.88 -19.21
N TYR A 120 -3.08 -9.53 -18.96
CA TYR A 120 -4.26 -9.89 -19.77
C TYR A 120 -4.62 -11.38 -19.81
N LEU A 121 -4.74 -11.95 -18.62
CA LEU A 121 -5.43 -13.22 -18.37
C LEU A 121 -6.93 -12.96 -18.17
N GLY A 122 -7.80 -13.93 -18.47
CA GLY A 122 -9.20 -13.84 -18.04
C GLY A 122 -9.27 -13.76 -16.51
N GLU A 123 -10.26 -13.07 -15.95
CA GLU A 123 -10.33 -12.85 -14.50
C GLU A 123 -10.26 -14.17 -13.69
N ALA A 124 -11.07 -15.16 -14.08
CA ALA A 124 -11.07 -16.46 -13.42
C ALA A 124 -9.73 -17.20 -13.56
N ASP A 125 -9.09 -17.11 -14.74
CA ASP A 125 -7.78 -17.71 -14.98
C ASP A 125 -6.69 -17.01 -14.17
N ALA A 126 -6.76 -15.69 -14.03
CA ALA A 126 -5.83 -14.91 -13.22
C ALA A 126 -5.92 -15.30 -11.74
N GLN A 127 -7.14 -15.47 -11.22
CA GLN A 127 -7.37 -15.92 -9.84
C GLN A 127 -6.86 -17.35 -9.63
N ARG A 128 -7.14 -18.27 -10.55
CA ARG A 128 -6.62 -19.66 -10.48
C ARG A 128 -5.09 -19.69 -10.54
N LEU A 129 -4.49 -18.97 -11.49
CA LEU A 129 -3.04 -18.93 -11.64
C LEU A 129 -2.36 -18.27 -10.44
N ARG A 130 -2.97 -17.23 -9.84
CA ARG A 130 -2.50 -16.65 -8.57
C ARG A 130 -2.47 -17.72 -7.48
N ALA A 131 -3.57 -18.44 -7.27
CA ALA A 131 -3.66 -19.47 -6.24
C ALA A 131 -2.62 -20.58 -6.47
N GLU A 132 -2.45 -21.01 -7.72
CA GLU A 132 -1.45 -22.01 -8.11
C GLU A 132 -0.01 -21.53 -7.86
N LEU A 133 0.32 -20.30 -8.24
CA LEU A 133 1.64 -19.72 -8.04
C LEU A 133 1.96 -19.55 -6.55
N LEU A 134 0.99 -19.09 -5.75
CA LEU A 134 1.17 -18.95 -4.30
C LEU A 134 1.27 -20.31 -3.60
N ALA A 135 0.45 -21.29 -3.99
CA ALA A 135 0.51 -22.64 -3.44
C ALA A 135 1.88 -23.29 -3.74
N ARG A 136 2.38 -23.17 -4.97
CA ARG A 136 3.71 -23.66 -5.34
C ARG A 136 4.83 -22.93 -4.60
N ALA A 137 4.76 -21.61 -4.49
CA ALA A 137 5.74 -20.84 -3.72
C ALA A 137 5.74 -21.21 -2.23
N ALA A 138 4.59 -21.59 -1.68
CA ALA A 138 4.45 -22.09 -0.31
C ALA A 138 4.81 -23.57 -0.14
N GLY A 139 5.05 -24.31 -1.23
CA GLY A 139 5.30 -25.76 -1.21
C GLY A 139 4.05 -26.61 -0.87
N VAL A 140 2.85 -26.04 -1.00
CA VAL A 140 1.57 -26.69 -0.69
C VAL A 140 0.90 -27.16 -2.00
N ARG A 141 0.20 -28.31 -1.97
CA ARG A 141 -0.57 -28.77 -3.13
C ARG A 141 -1.80 -27.87 -3.35
N PRO A 142 -2.07 -27.44 -4.59
CA PRO A 142 -3.22 -26.60 -4.91
C PRO A 142 -4.51 -27.45 -4.91
N ASP A 143 -5.04 -27.77 -3.73
CA ASP A 143 -6.24 -28.62 -3.61
C ASP A 143 -7.32 -28.03 -2.69
N VAL A 144 -7.26 -26.73 -2.40
CA VAL A 144 -8.29 -26.07 -1.62
C VAL A 144 -8.90 -24.97 -2.48
N GLY A 145 -10.16 -25.18 -2.86
CA GLY A 145 -10.97 -24.16 -3.52
C GLY A 145 -10.93 -22.85 -2.74
N GLU A 146 -11.07 -21.74 -3.46
CA GLU A 146 -10.98 -20.40 -2.87
C GLU A 146 -11.97 -20.26 -1.71
N ALA A 147 -11.44 -20.26 -0.49
CA ALA A 147 -12.26 -20.20 0.71
C ALA A 147 -13.02 -18.87 0.75
N PRO A 148 -14.27 -18.86 1.25
CA PRO A 148 -15.13 -17.70 1.21
C PRO A 148 -14.50 -16.51 1.93
N GLU A 149 -14.37 -15.39 1.20
CA GLU A 149 -13.92 -14.12 1.76
C GLU A 149 -14.98 -13.58 2.72
N GLN A 150 -14.59 -13.39 3.99
CA GLN A 150 -15.47 -12.74 4.96
C GLN A 150 -15.12 -11.24 5.00
N PRO A 151 -15.99 -10.34 4.52
CA PRO A 151 -15.71 -8.91 4.56
C PRO A 151 -15.63 -8.45 6.02
N LEU A 152 -14.46 -7.95 6.42
CA LEU A 152 -14.23 -7.42 7.76
C LEU A 152 -14.65 -5.95 7.85
N VAL A 153 -14.19 -5.15 6.90
CA VAL A 153 -14.39 -3.70 6.88
C VAL A 153 -14.60 -3.23 5.44
N ALA A 154 -15.71 -2.56 5.18
CA ALA A 154 -15.92 -1.79 3.96
C ALA A 154 -15.86 -0.30 4.31
N VAL A 155 -14.98 0.44 3.64
CA VAL A 155 -14.88 1.89 3.84
C VAL A 155 -15.95 2.56 3.00
N PRO A 156 -16.93 3.27 3.60
CA PRO A 156 -17.97 3.92 2.83
C PRO A 156 -17.40 5.07 2.00
N LEU A 157 -17.95 5.29 0.81
CA LEU A 157 -17.52 6.35 -0.09
C LEU A 157 -17.58 7.73 0.57
N SER A 158 -18.58 7.97 1.42
CA SER A 158 -18.73 9.21 2.18
C SER A 158 -17.56 9.45 3.13
N ALA A 159 -17.01 8.40 3.77
CA ALA A 159 -15.82 8.52 4.60
C ALA A 159 -14.59 8.85 3.74
N VAL A 160 -14.43 8.22 2.57
CA VAL A 160 -13.31 8.52 1.66
C VAL A 160 -13.38 9.97 1.18
N VAL A 161 -14.52 10.42 0.67
CA VAL A 161 -14.72 11.79 0.20
C VAL A 161 -14.55 12.78 1.36
N GLY A 162 -15.17 12.52 2.51
CA GLY A 162 -15.03 13.35 3.70
C GLY A 162 -13.59 13.44 4.18
N SER A 163 -12.82 12.35 4.13
CA SER A 163 -11.41 12.32 4.52
C SER A 163 -10.54 13.24 3.64
N VAL A 164 -10.87 13.28 2.34
CA VAL A 164 -10.18 14.13 1.36
C VAL A 164 -10.59 15.58 1.53
N LEU A 165 -11.88 15.87 1.72
CA LEU A 165 -12.38 17.23 1.99
C LEU A 165 -11.83 17.79 3.31
N LEU A 166 -11.64 16.95 4.32
CA LEU A 166 -11.01 17.32 5.59
C LEU A 166 -9.47 17.22 5.54
N SER A 167 -8.86 17.20 4.36
CA SER A 167 -7.40 17.21 4.22
C SER A 167 -6.87 18.64 4.00
N VAL A 168 -5.88 19.05 4.79
CA VAL A 168 -5.17 20.34 4.59
C VAL A 168 -4.63 20.47 3.19
N GLY A 169 -4.10 19.37 2.63
CA GLY A 169 -3.54 19.38 1.29
C GLY A 169 -4.57 19.73 0.22
N THR A 170 -5.84 19.35 0.41
CA THR A 170 -6.93 19.70 -0.53
C THR A 170 -7.24 21.20 -0.47
N TRP A 171 -7.35 21.75 0.73
CA TRP A 171 -7.55 23.20 0.90
C TRP A 171 -6.34 24.02 0.45
N ALA A 172 -5.12 23.56 0.72
CA ALA A 172 -3.90 24.21 0.24
C ALA A 172 -3.80 24.19 -1.29
N ALA A 173 -4.23 23.11 -1.94
CA ALA A 173 -4.28 23.04 -3.40
C ALA A 173 -5.36 23.96 -4.01
N LEU A 174 -6.52 24.09 -3.35
CA LEU A 174 -7.63 24.92 -3.82
C LEU A 174 -7.47 26.41 -3.49
N ALA A 175 -6.81 26.76 -2.39
CA ALA A 175 -6.68 28.13 -1.89
C ALA A 175 -6.17 29.13 -2.95
N PRO A 176 -5.09 28.85 -3.71
CA PRO A 176 -4.63 29.81 -4.71
C PRO A 176 -5.60 29.92 -5.91
N SER A 177 -6.31 28.86 -6.29
CA SER A 177 -7.38 28.95 -7.32
C SER A 177 -8.52 29.85 -6.87
N VAL A 178 -8.93 29.72 -5.60
CA VAL A 178 -9.96 30.56 -4.99
C VAL A 178 -9.48 32.00 -4.87
N ALA A 179 -8.23 32.23 -4.45
CA ALA A 179 -7.67 33.58 -4.33
C ALA A 179 -7.63 34.32 -5.67
N ILE A 180 -7.22 33.64 -6.75
CA ILE A 180 -7.22 34.21 -8.11
C ILE A 180 -8.66 34.47 -8.58
N LEU A 181 -9.59 33.57 -8.27
CA LEU A 181 -10.99 33.76 -8.61
C LEU A 181 -11.57 34.99 -7.88
N VAL A 182 -11.30 35.14 -6.58
CA VAL A 182 -11.71 36.33 -5.81
C VAL A 182 -11.09 37.59 -6.39
N LEU A 183 -9.80 37.55 -6.76
CA LEU A 183 -9.15 38.68 -7.43
C LEU A 183 -9.80 39.03 -8.76
N ALA A 184 -10.20 38.03 -9.55
CA ALA A 184 -10.94 38.20 -10.80
C ALA A 184 -12.27 38.93 -10.57
N LEU A 185 -13.00 38.55 -9.52
CA LEU A 185 -14.28 39.19 -9.15
C LEU A 185 -14.07 40.64 -8.68
N VAL A 186 -13.03 40.91 -7.87
CA VAL A 186 -12.75 42.24 -7.33
C VAL A 186 -12.26 43.20 -8.41
N LEU A 187 -11.42 42.72 -9.34
CA LEU A 187 -10.87 43.53 -10.42
C LEU A 187 -11.79 43.59 -11.65
N HIS A 188 -12.89 42.81 -11.67
CA HIS A 188 -13.81 42.66 -12.81
C HIS A 188 -13.12 42.25 -14.13
N GLU A 189 -12.02 41.51 -14.03
CA GLU A 189 -11.17 41.12 -15.17
C GLU A 189 -11.31 39.63 -15.49
N LEU A 190 -11.85 39.31 -16.67
CA LEU A 190 -12.09 37.93 -17.11
C LEU A 190 -10.80 37.13 -17.34
N ALA A 191 -9.67 37.81 -17.61
CA ALA A 191 -8.38 37.15 -17.83
C ALA A 191 -7.94 36.28 -16.63
N PHE A 192 -8.23 36.72 -15.40
CA PHE A 192 -7.91 35.96 -14.18
C PHE A 192 -8.73 34.67 -14.05
N VAL A 193 -9.96 34.64 -14.61
CA VAL A 193 -10.80 33.44 -14.63
C VAL A 193 -10.17 32.36 -15.52
N PHE A 194 -9.65 32.74 -16.69
CA PHE A 194 -8.92 31.82 -17.56
C PHE A 194 -7.59 31.38 -16.92
N GLY A 195 -6.91 32.29 -16.20
CA GLY A 195 -5.68 31.99 -15.47
C GLY A 195 -5.86 31.01 -14.31
N THR A 196 -7.03 30.97 -13.64
CA THR A 196 -7.29 30.02 -12.54
C THR A 196 -7.61 28.60 -13.04
N LEU A 197 -8.07 28.44 -14.29
CA LEU A 197 -8.54 27.16 -14.81
C LEU A 197 -7.47 26.04 -14.74
N PRO A 198 -6.20 26.23 -15.17
CA PRO A 198 -5.17 25.19 -15.04
C PRO A 198 -4.88 24.83 -13.59
N LEU A 199 -4.86 25.83 -12.70
CA LEU A 199 -4.60 25.62 -11.27
C LEU A 199 -5.75 24.85 -10.60
N PHE A 200 -6.99 25.20 -10.94
CA PHE A 200 -8.18 24.48 -10.47
C PHE A 200 -8.18 23.04 -10.99
N LEU A 201 -7.87 22.82 -12.27
CA LEU A 201 -7.76 21.47 -12.84
C LEU A 201 -6.66 20.65 -12.15
N ALA A 202 -5.52 21.26 -11.84
CA ALA A 202 -4.46 20.60 -11.08
C ALA A 202 -4.91 20.24 -9.65
N ALA A 203 -5.58 21.16 -8.95
CA ALA A 203 -6.14 20.92 -7.61
C ALA A 203 -7.23 19.84 -7.62
N TRP A 204 -8.10 19.86 -8.63
CA TRP A 204 -9.11 18.84 -8.88
C TRP A 204 -8.47 17.48 -9.11
N GLN A 205 -7.50 17.38 -10.03
CA GLN A 205 -6.81 16.13 -10.34
C GLN A 205 -6.10 15.55 -9.11
N PHE A 206 -5.46 16.40 -8.32
CA PHE A 206 -4.83 16.01 -7.06
C PHE A 206 -5.82 15.43 -6.04
N THR A 207 -7.01 16.03 -5.95
CA THR A 207 -8.06 15.67 -4.98
C THR A 207 -8.87 14.46 -5.44
N ALA A 208 -9.41 14.52 -6.66
CA ALA A 208 -10.16 13.44 -7.30
C ALA A 208 -9.30 12.17 -7.43
N GLY A 209 -8.02 12.31 -7.76
CA GLY A 209 -7.08 11.20 -7.83
C GLY A 209 -6.99 10.40 -6.52
N ARG A 210 -7.09 11.04 -5.35
CA ARG A 210 -7.11 10.32 -4.05
C ARG A 210 -8.39 9.52 -3.87
N VAL A 211 -9.54 10.09 -4.22
CA VAL A 211 -10.85 9.43 -4.11
C VAL A 211 -10.90 8.24 -5.07
N ILE A 212 -10.49 8.44 -6.33
CA ILE A 212 -10.44 7.40 -7.36
C ILE A 212 -9.56 6.21 -6.93
N ARG A 213 -8.42 6.48 -6.28
CA ARG A 213 -7.50 5.43 -5.80
C ARG A 213 -8.03 4.64 -4.61
N ASN A 214 -8.74 5.31 -3.71
CA ASN A 214 -9.25 4.72 -2.46
C ASN A 214 -10.74 4.34 -2.54
N PHE A 215 -11.30 4.33 -3.75
CA PHE A 215 -12.71 3.98 -3.98
C PHE A 215 -12.96 2.50 -3.69
N ASP A 216 -14.14 2.20 -3.12
CA ASP A 216 -14.59 0.84 -2.76
C ASP A 216 -13.55 0.03 -1.98
N PHE A 217 -12.88 0.70 -1.03
CA PHE A 217 -11.84 0.06 -0.23
C PHE A 217 -12.47 -0.96 0.73
N THR A 218 -12.13 -2.23 0.54
CA THR A 218 -12.65 -3.35 1.31
C THR A 218 -11.50 -4.20 1.84
N VAL A 219 -11.60 -4.57 3.11
CA VAL A 219 -10.69 -5.49 3.79
C VAL A 219 -11.48 -6.74 4.11
N ALA A 220 -11.04 -7.88 3.60
CA ALA A 220 -11.65 -9.18 3.87
C ALA A 220 -10.65 -10.13 4.53
N ARG A 221 -11.14 -11.01 5.39
CA ARG A 221 -10.37 -12.13 5.93
C ARG A 221 -10.39 -13.28 4.92
N SER A 222 -9.24 -13.89 4.69
CA SER A 222 -9.05 -15.08 3.86
C SER A 222 -8.06 -16.03 4.56
N PRO A 223 -8.07 -17.35 4.29
CA PRO A 223 -7.10 -18.31 4.85
C PRO A 223 -5.64 -18.10 4.45
N ASP A 224 -5.36 -17.21 3.48
CA ASP A 224 -4.00 -16.82 3.12
C ASP A 224 -3.57 -15.45 3.70
N GLY A 225 -4.52 -14.64 4.20
CA GLY A 225 -4.25 -13.41 4.93
C GLY A 225 -5.38 -12.39 4.85
N LEU A 226 -5.04 -11.11 5.05
CA LEU A 226 -5.96 -10.00 4.80
C LEU A 226 -5.95 -9.66 3.30
N ARG A 227 -7.12 -9.77 2.67
CA ARG A 227 -7.31 -9.36 1.27
C ARG A 227 -7.77 -7.91 1.23
N LEU A 228 -7.01 -7.09 0.51
CA LEU A 228 -7.29 -5.68 0.27
C LEU A 228 -7.78 -5.52 -1.17
N ARG A 229 -8.94 -4.90 -1.32
CA ARG A 229 -9.51 -4.57 -2.62
C ARG A 229 -9.84 -3.08 -2.67
N HIS A 230 -9.31 -2.39 -3.68
CA HIS A 230 -9.55 -0.96 -3.83
C HIS A 230 -9.31 -0.47 -5.26
N GLY A 231 -9.90 0.69 -5.58
CA GLY A 231 -9.65 1.47 -6.79
C GLY A 231 -10.79 1.44 -7.81
N LEU A 232 -11.13 2.62 -8.35
CA LEU A 232 -12.20 2.78 -9.35
C LEU A 232 -11.69 2.52 -10.78
N LEU A 233 -10.56 3.16 -11.14
CA LEU A 233 -9.94 3.06 -12.47
C LEU A 233 -8.98 1.88 -12.58
N GLU A 234 -8.36 1.48 -11.49
CA GLU A 234 -7.44 0.35 -11.44
C GLU A 234 -7.79 -0.41 -10.16
N GLN A 235 -8.55 -1.48 -10.32
CA GLN A 235 -9.00 -2.28 -9.20
C GLN A 235 -7.88 -3.28 -8.85
N ARG A 236 -7.31 -3.13 -7.66
CA ARG A 236 -6.22 -4.00 -7.18
C ARG A 236 -6.73 -4.96 -6.12
N HIS A 237 -6.25 -6.20 -6.17
CA HIS A 237 -6.56 -7.28 -5.23
C HIS A 237 -5.24 -7.80 -4.64
N GLN A 238 -4.88 -7.32 -3.46
CA GLN A 238 -3.62 -7.63 -2.76
C GLN A 238 -3.91 -8.54 -1.57
N THR A 239 -3.11 -9.61 -1.37
CA THR A 239 -3.15 -10.38 -0.12
C THR A 239 -1.96 -9.99 0.72
N VAL A 240 -2.22 -9.53 1.94
CA VAL A 240 -1.21 -9.28 2.95
C VAL A 240 -1.31 -10.35 4.03
N PRO A 241 -0.39 -11.31 4.09
CA PRO A 241 -0.34 -12.28 5.17
C PRO A 241 -0.04 -11.57 6.51
N PRO A 242 -0.77 -11.85 7.60
CA PRO A 242 -0.60 -11.15 8.87
C PRO A 242 0.83 -11.32 9.43
N GLY A 243 1.43 -12.50 9.32
CA GLY A 243 2.81 -12.77 9.77
C GLY A 243 3.90 -11.98 9.03
N ARG A 244 3.58 -11.39 7.88
CA ARG A 244 4.50 -10.54 7.09
C ARG A 244 4.37 -9.06 7.42
N VAL A 245 3.39 -8.65 8.21
CA VAL A 245 3.28 -7.27 8.70
C VAL A 245 4.39 -7.04 9.74
N GLN A 246 5.28 -6.10 9.44
CA GLN A 246 6.49 -5.81 10.23
C GLN A 246 6.28 -4.63 11.17
N ALA A 247 5.53 -3.62 10.73
CA ALA A 247 5.24 -2.44 11.54
C ALA A 247 3.91 -1.84 11.09
N VAL A 248 3.26 -1.10 11.99
CA VAL A 248 1.98 -0.44 11.74
C VAL A 248 2.11 1.03 12.13
N ARG A 249 1.58 1.93 11.31
CA ARG A 249 1.44 3.34 11.60
C ARG A 249 -0.02 3.75 11.57
N ILE A 250 -0.47 4.39 12.63
CA ILE A 250 -1.79 5.02 12.71
C ILE A 250 -1.59 6.54 12.61
N VAL A 251 -2.11 7.15 11.54
CA VAL A 251 -2.06 8.60 11.32
C VAL A 251 -3.45 9.19 11.56
N GLN A 252 -3.52 10.16 12.46
CA GLN A 252 -4.71 10.95 12.72
C GLN A 252 -4.43 12.44 12.46
N PRO A 253 -4.80 12.96 11.28
CA PRO A 253 -4.74 14.40 10.98
C PRO A 253 -5.61 15.23 11.91
N TRP A 254 -5.22 16.48 12.17
CA TRP A 254 -5.96 17.39 13.05
C TRP A 254 -7.44 17.55 12.70
N LEU A 255 -7.80 17.75 11.42
CA LEU A 255 -9.20 17.89 10.99
C LEU A 255 -10.00 16.58 11.13
N TRP A 256 -9.33 15.43 11.16
CA TRP A 256 -9.95 14.12 11.35
C TRP A 256 -10.16 13.78 12.83
N ARG A 257 -9.71 14.64 13.76
CA ARG A 257 -9.90 14.44 15.20
C ARG A 257 -11.34 14.60 15.62
N LEU A 258 -12.10 15.48 14.97
CA LEU A 258 -13.52 15.67 15.24
C LEU A 258 -14.34 14.41 14.91
N PRO A 259 -14.26 13.84 13.69
CA PRO A 259 -14.97 12.60 13.37
C PRO A 259 -14.30 11.33 13.94
N GLY A 260 -13.15 11.44 14.60
CA GLY A 260 -12.44 10.29 15.16
C GLY A 260 -11.84 9.34 14.10
N TRP A 261 -11.56 9.84 12.90
CA TRP A 261 -11.02 9.05 11.81
C TRP A 261 -9.50 8.90 11.89
N VAL A 262 -9.01 7.75 11.44
CA VAL A 262 -7.60 7.40 11.36
C VAL A 262 -7.30 6.73 10.03
N ARG A 263 -6.05 6.88 9.59
CA ARG A 263 -5.46 6.15 8.46
C ARG A 263 -4.45 5.14 9.01
N VAL A 264 -4.46 3.92 8.48
CA VAL A 264 -3.54 2.85 8.91
C VAL A 264 -2.64 2.46 7.75
N GLU A 265 -1.34 2.56 7.97
CA GLU A 265 -0.27 2.17 7.05
C GLU A 265 0.52 1.02 7.68
N ILE A 266 1.09 0.13 6.87
CA ILE A 266 1.77 -1.08 7.35
C ILE A 266 3.06 -1.31 6.58
N ASN A 267 4.17 -1.63 7.23
CA ASN A 267 5.32 -2.18 6.51
C ASN A 267 5.08 -3.67 6.31
N VAL A 268 5.15 -4.15 5.07
CA VAL A 268 5.02 -5.58 4.76
C VAL A 268 6.33 -6.08 4.17
N ALA A 269 6.80 -7.23 4.66
CA ALA A 269 7.98 -7.88 4.09
C ALA A 269 7.70 -8.26 2.63
N GLY A 270 8.58 -7.82 1.73
CA GLY A 270 8.47 -8.05 0.28
C GLY A 270 7.86 -6.91 -0.53
N TYR A 271 7.21 -5.94 0.12
CA TYR A 271 6.52 -4.81 -0.51
C TYR A 271 7.21 -3.46 -0.23
N GLY A 272 8.54 -3.42 -0.18
CA GLY A 272 9.31 -2.29 0.33
C GLY A 272 10.55 -1.96 -0.49
N GLY A 273 10.38 -1.17 -1.54
CA GLY A 273 11.45 -0.54 -2.32
C GLY A 273 11.37 0.99 -2.22
N LYS A 274 12.49 1.69 -2.51
CA LYS A 274 12.59 3.17 -2.44
C LYS A 274 11.66 3.91 -3.41
N ASP A 275 11.15 3.19 -4.43
CA ASP A 275 10.24 3.67 -5.48
C ASP A 275 8.84 3.04 -5.36
N THR A 276 8.56 2.25 -4.32
CA THR A 276 7.27 1.56 -4.19
C THR A 276 6.17 2.59 -4.05
N ASP A 277 5.26 2.56 -5.03
CA ASP A 277 4.05 3.35 -5.08
C ASP A 277 3.39 3.23 -3.70
N ALA A 278 3.13 4.36 -3.01
CA ALA A 278 2.60 4.42 -1.64
C ALA A 278 1.20 3.75 -1.46
N LYS A 279 0.75 3.04 -2.48
CA LYS A 279 -0.48 2.28 -2.65
C LYS A 279 -0.40 0.90 -2.00
N GLU A 280 0.75 0.23 -2.01
CA GLU A 280 0.90 -1.18 -1.58
C GLU A 280 1.04 -1.36 -0.05
N THR A 281 0.99 -0.25 0.66
CA THR A 281 1.41 -0.13 2.06
C THR A 281 0.31 0.49 2.94
N ILE A 282 -0.89 0.71 2.37
CA ILE A 282 -2.06 1.26 3.08
C ILE A 282 -2.99 0.10 3.42
N LEU A 283 -3.21 -0.11 4.73
CA LEU A 283 -4.16 -1.12 5.21
C LEU A 283 -5.59 -0.56 5.28
N LEU A 284 -5.74 0.70 5.74
CA LEU A 284 -7.02 1.40 5.80
C LEU A 284 -6.81 2.88 5.43
N PRO A 285 -7.42 3.38 4.34
CA PRO A 285 -7.26 4.77 3.93
C PRO A 285 -7.95 5.73 4.92
N VAL A 286 -9.12 5.34 5.42
CA VAL A 286 -9.88 6.05 6.45
C VAL A 286 -10.80 5.06 7.16
N ALA A 287 -10.77 5.06 8.49
CA ALA A 287 -11.71 4.32 9.32
C ALA A 287 -11.88 5.00 10.68
N PRO A 288 -13.00 4.80 11.39
CA PRO A 288 -13.09 5.15 12.80
C PRO A 288 -12.01 4.43 13.61
N ARG A 289 -11.45 5.09 14.63
CA ARG A 289 -10.38 4.54 15.48
C ARG A 289 -10.72 3.15 16.06
N ALA A 290 -11.96 2.93 16.49
CA ALA A 290 -12.40 1.64 17.03
C ALA A 290 -12.29 0.50 16.02
N VAL A 291 -12.68 0.74 14.77
CA VAL A 291 -12.59 -0.24 13.68
C VAL A 291 -11.13 -0.55 13.35
N ALA A 292 -10.28 0.48 13.30
CA ALA A 292 -8.85 0.31 13.09
C ALA A 292 -8.21 -0.55 14.20
N HIS A 293 -8.54 -0.30 15.47
CA HIS A 293 -8.03 -1.11 16.59
C HIS A 293 -8.53 -2.56 16.53
N GLY A 294 -9.80 -2.78 16.17
CA GLY A 294 -10.34 -4.13 15.98
C GLY A 294 -9.63 -4.90 14.88
N LEU A 295 -9.27 -4.24 13.76
CA LEU A 295 -8.48 -4.88 12.69
C LEU A 295 -7.05 -5.17 13.15
N LEU A 296 -6.43 -4.26 13.91
CA LEU A 296 -5.07 -4.45 14.43
C LEU A 296 -4.97 -5.62 15.41
N GLY A 297 -5.99 -5.85 16.23
CA GLY A 297 -6.06 -7.04 17.10
C GLY A 297 -6.08 -8.36 16.32
N GLN A 298 -6.42 -8.38 15.04
CA GLN A 298 -6.32 -9.58 14.19
C GLN A 298 -4.93 -9.79 13.61
N ILE A 299 -4.17 -8.71 13.39
CA ILE A 299 -2.80 -8.76 12.86
C ILE A 299 -1.81 -9.04 13.99
N LEU A 300 -2.04 -8.42 15.16
CA LEU A 300 -1.24 -8.53 16.36
C LEU A 300 -2.13 -9.10 17.50
N PRO A 301 -2.41 -10.41 17.51
CA PRO A 301 -3.23 -11.02 18.54
C PRO A 301 -2.56 -10.87 19.92
N GLY A 302 -3.33 -10.47 20.94
CA GLY A 302 -2.84 -10.31 22.32
C GLY A 302 -2.36 -8.89 22.68
N VAL A 303 -2.22 -7.98 21.70
CA VAL A 303 -1.69 -6.63 21.95
C VAL A 303 -2.81 -5.61 22.12
N ALA A 304 -2.99 -5.11 23.34
CA ALA A 304 -3.88 -3.99 23.63
C ALA A 304 -3.09 -2.65 23.56
N ILE A 305 -3.10 -2.00 22.40
CA ILE A 305 -2.32 -0.76 22.17
C ILE A 305 -2.72 0.37 23.15
N ASP A 306 -3.99 0.44 23.54
CA ASP A 306 -4.53 1.49 24.41
C ASP A 306 -4.13 1.32 25.90
N THR A 307 -3.68 0.12 26.33
CA THR A 307 -3.26 -0.13 27.72
C THR A 307 -1.77 0.14 27.96
N ILE A 308 -1.00 0.38 26.90
CA ILE A 308 0.43 0.62 27.01
C ILE A 308 0.68 2.02 27.57
N GLU A 309 1.37 2.09 28.70
CA GLU A 309 1.75 3.37 29.31
C GLU A 309 2.75 4.11 28.42
N LEU A 310 2.42 5.37 28.09
CA LEU A 310 3.22 6.21 27.21
C LEU A 310 4.00 7.27 28.00
N ILE A 311 5.31 7.13 28.03
CA ILE A 311 6.25 8.04 28.69
C ILE A 311 6.49 9.27 27.78
N PRO A 312 6.10 10.50 28.20
CA PRO A 312 6.24 11.72 27.41
C PRO A 312 7.70 12.18 27.30
N ALA A 313 8.00 13.09 26.37
CA ALA A 313 9.34 13.67 26.27
C ALA A 313 9.71 14.52 27.50
N PRO A 314 10.99 14.55 27.90
CA PRO A 314 11.48 15.47 28.93
C PRO A 314 11.24 16.93 28.53
N ARG A 315 10.94 17.79 29.51
CA ARG A 315 10.59 19.21 29.28
C ARG A 315 11.64 20.00 28.51
N ARG A 316 12.92 19.61 28.61
CA ARG A 316 14.03 20.25 27.86
C ARG A 316 13.95 20.04 26.34
N ALA A 317 13.18 19.06 25.88
CA ALA A 317 12.87 18.88 24.46
C ALA A 317 12.18 20.12 23.85
N ARG A 318 11.54 20.97 24.66
CA ARG A 318 10.94 22.23 24.21
C ARG A 318 11.95 23.19 23.55
N TRP A 319 13.23 23.11 23.90
CA TRP A 319 14.27 23.98 23.31
C TRP A 319 14.67 23.53 21.91
N HIS A 320 14.51 22.24 21.61
CA HIS A 320 14.72 21.74 20.25
C HIS A 320 13.43 21.83 19.43
N ASP A 321 12.28 21.49 20.02
CA ASP A 321 10.99 21.48 19.35
C ASP A 321 9.91 22.13 20.25
N PRO A 322 9.81 23.47 20.23
CA PRO A 322 8.93 24.20 21.16
C PRO A 322 7.45 23.89 20.96
N VAL A 323 7.05 23.52 19.75
CA VAL A 323 5.64 23.29 19.38
C VAL A 323 5.26 21.81 19.48
N GLY A 324 6.17 20.92 19.09
CA GLY A 324 5.93 19.48 18.96
C GLY A 324 6.34 18.64 20.17
N TRP A 325 7.12 19.18 21.13
CA TRP A 325 7.71 18.35 22.20
C TRP A 325 6.69 17.53 23.00
N SER A 326 5.54 18.12 23.31
CA SER A 326 4.47 17.47 24.08
C SER A 326 3.79 16.30 23.35
N ALA A 327 3.94 16.22 22.02
CA ALA A 327 3.37 15.14 21.23
C ALA A 327 4.23 13.86 21.28
N TYR A 328 5.53 13.97 21.56
CA TYR A 328 6.42 12.82 21.59
C TYR A 328 6.23 12.00 22.87
N ALA A 329 5.92 10.72 22.69
CA ALA A 329 5.91 9.74 23.77
C ALA A 329 6.34 8.38 23.23
N TYR A 330 6.75 7.47 24.10
CA TYR A 330 6.97 6.07 23.74
C TYR A 330 6.46 5.17 24.86
N GLY A 331 6.18 3.92 24.53
CA GLY A 331 5.82 2.87 25.48
C GLY A 331 6.26 1.54 24.92
N ALA A 332 6.53 0.58 25.79
CA ALA A 332 6.95 -0.75 25.37
C ALA A 332 6.32 -1.79 26.28
N ASP A 333 5.62 -2.74 25.68
CA ASP A 333 5.06 -3.91 26.34
C ASP A 333 6.01 -5.11 26.19
N ALA A 334 5.57 -6.30 26.60
CA ALA A 334 6.27 -7.57 26.40
C ALA A 334 6.43 -7.94 24.91
N GLU A 335 5.45 -7.57 24.07
CA GLU A 335 5.43 -7.98 22.65
C GLU A 335 5.72 -6.85 21.66
N VAL A 336 5.32 -5.61 21.97
CA VAL A 336 5.40 -4.47 21.05
C VAL A 336 6.09 -3.25 21.64
N PHE A 337 6.72 -2.48 20.76
CA PHE A 337 7.18 -1.13 21.01
C PHE A 337 6.26 -0.13 20.30
N VAL A 338 5.88 0.92 21.00
CA VAL A 338 4.99 1.98 20.50
C VAL A 338 5.66 3.34 20.63
N ALA A 339 5.66 4.11 19.55
CA ALA A 339 6.14 5.49 19.53
C ALA A 339 5.06 6.44 19.03
N ARG A 340 4.81 7.51 19.78
CA ARG A 340 3.90 8.58 19.41
C ARG A 340 4.67 9.83 18.99
N SER A 341 4.27 10.46 17.90
CA SER A 341 4.86 11.71 17.43
C SER A 341 3.83 12.61 16.72
N GLY A 342 4.22 13.87 16.49
CA GLY A 342 3.47 14.81 15.65
C GLY A 342 2.32 15.54 16.36
N ARG A 343 2.35 16.88 16.28
CA ARG A 343 1.37 17.76 16.91
C ARG A 343 0.12 18.00 16.05
N PHE A 344 0.32 18.19 14.75
CA PHE A 344 -0.75 18.44 13.77
C PHE A 344 -1.31 17.15 13.19
N HIS A 345 -0.46 16.15 13.01
CA HIS A 345 -0.84 14.79 12.69
C HIS A 345 -0.38 13.94 13.85
N ARG A 346 -1.31 13.36 14.62
CA ARG A 346 -0.94 12.38 15.65
C ARG A 346 -0.56 11.10 14.94
N ILE A 347 0.70 10.71 15.06
CA ILE A 347 1.24 9.49 14.48
C ILE A 347 1.53 8.54 15.63
N LEU A 348 1.01 7.33 15.55
CA LEU A 348 1.31 6.23 16.46
C LEU A 348 1.94 5.10 15.65
N ASP A 349 3.22 4.87 15.86
CA ASP A 349 3.98 3.81 15.21
C ASP A 349 4.12 2.64 16.17
N VAL A 350 3.80 1.43 15.71
CA VAL A 350 3.81 0.18 16.48
C VAL A 350 4.69 -0.82 15.75
N ILE A 351 5.64 -1.43 16.45
CA ILE A 351 6.51 -2.47 15.92
C ILE A 351 6.64 -3.61 16.95
N PRO A 352 6.39 -4.87 16.56
CA PRO A 352 6.68 -6.01 17.42
C PRO A 352 8.19 -6.15 17.66
N HIS A 353 8.61 -6.43 18.90
CA HIS A 353 10.02 -6.57 19.24
C HIS A 353 10.72 -7.64 18.39
N ALA A 354 10.02 -8.74 18.09
CA ALA A 354 10.52 -9.83 17.26
C ALA A 354 10.84 -9.40 15.80
N LYS A 355 10.18 -8.36 15.29
CA LYS A 355 10.34 -7.87 13.91
C LYS A 355 11.32 -6.71 13.77
N VAL A 356 11.92 -6.24 14.88
CA VAL A 356 12.98 -5.23 14.87
C VAL A 356 14.26 -5.85 14.27
N GLN A 357 14.81 -5.22 13.23
CA GLN A 357 16.03 -5.68 12.56
C GLN A 357 17.28 -5.04 13.15
N SER A 358 17.25 -3.71 13.33
CA SER A 358 18.32 -2.96 13.97
C SER A 358 17.76 -1.87 14.87
N VAL A 359 18.48 -1.63 15.97
CA VAL A 359 18.23 -0.52 16.88
C VAL A 359 19.44 0.41 16.79
N ARG A 360 19.20 1.70 16.54
CA ARG A 360 20.27 2.69 16.47
C ARG A 360 19.92 3.93 17.27
N ARG A 361 20.92 4.48 17.94
CA ARG A 361 20.84 5.77 18.62
C ARG A 361 21.50 6.82 17.75
N THR A 362 20.80 7.92 17.53
CA THR A 362 21.36 9.10 16.87
C THR A 362 21.28 10.29 17.81
N GLN A 363 22.32 11.10 17.81
CA GLN A 363 22.39 12.29 18.63
C GLN A 363 23.02 13.41 17.81
N GLY A 364 22.20 14.35 17.34
CA GLY A 364 22.68 15.54 16.63
C GLY A 364 23.43 16.51 17.56
N PRO A 365 24.17 17.51 17.02
CA PRO A 365 24.92 18.48 17.83
C PRO A 365 24.06 19.23 18.86
N TRP A 366 22.85 19.64 18.46
CA TRP A 366 21.88 20.32 19.33
C TRP A 366 21.27 19.37 20.37
N GLU A 367 21.00 18.13 19.98
CA GLU A 367 20.53 17.11 20.91
C GLU A 367 21.61 16.80 21.96
N ARG A 368 22.88 16.69 21.54
CA ARG A 368 24.03 16.52 22.45
C ARG A 368 24.13 17.65 23.47
N ARG A 369 23.98 18.92 23.03
CA ARG A 369 24.01 20.08 23.92
C ARG A 369 22.87 20.09 24.94
N LEU A 370 21.71 19.54 24.58
CA LEU A 370 20.53 19.46 25.45
C LEU A 370 20.42 18.12 26.21
N GLY A 371 21.42 17.22 26.09
CA GLY A 371 21.38 15.88 26.66
C GLY A 371 20.22 15.04 26.15
N LEU A 372 19.81 15.24 24.89
CA LEU A 372 18.74 14.50 24.23
C LEU A 372 19.33 13.51 23.21
N ALA A 373 18.57 12.47 22.88
CA ALA A 373 18.87 11.55 21.80
C ALA A 373 17.59 11.03 21.14
N THR A 374 17.72 10.45 19.95
CA THR A 374 16.63 9.79 19.25
C THR A 374 16.99 8.32 19.04
N VAL A 375 16.08 7.43 19.41
CA VAL A 375 16.21 5.98 19.17
C VAL A 375 15.38 5.61 17.96
N HIS A 376 16.02 4.96 17.00
CA HIS A 376 15.40 4.44 15.78
C HIS A 376 15.32 2.92 15.87
N LEU A 377 14.13 2.40 15.60
CA LEU A 377 13.85 0.98 15.46
C LEU A 377 13.57 0.74 13.99
N ASP A 378 14.54 0.16 13.29
CA ASP A 378 14.43 -0.10 11.86
C ASP A 378 13.88 -1.52 11.62
N SER A 379 12.95 -1.60 10.66
CA SER A 379 12.39 -2.83 10.12
C SER A 379 12.57 -2.84 8.60
N THR A 380 11.86 -3.73 7.90
CA THR A 380 11.85 -3.75 6.43
C THR A 380 11.49 -2.38 5.85
N PRO A 381 11.97 -2.04 4.64
CA PRO A 381 11.65 -0.76 4.02
C PRO A 381 10.14 -0.55 3.90
N GLY A 382 9.71 0.68 4.08
CA GLY A 382 8.31 1.08 4.03
C GLY A 382 8.08 2.45 4.67
N PRO A 383 6.85 2.97 4.65
CA PRO A 383 6.49 4.28 5.17
C PRO A 383 6.59 4.36 6.71
N VAL A 384 6.48 3.23 7.41
CA VAL A 384 6.51 3.19 8.87
C VAL A 384 7.97 3.21 9.35
N HIS A 385 8.32 4.24 10.11
CA HIS A 385 9.63 4.39 10.73
C HIS A 385 9.44 4.67 12.20
N VAL A 386 9.63 3.65 13.04
CA VAL A 386 9.40 3.78 14.47
C VAL A 386 10.56 4.52 15.11
N ARG A 387 10.26 5.67 15.74
CA ARG A 387 11.26 6.57 16.32
C ARG A 387 10.81 7.08 17.68
N ALA A 388 11.54 6.71 18.73
CA ALA A 388 11.40 7.36 20.03
C ALA A 388 12.25 8.65 20.03
N ALA A 389 11.63 9.73 19.58
CA ALA A 389 12.30 11.02 19.43
C ALA A 389 12.41 11.79 20.75
N ARG A 390 13.47 12.59 20.85
CA ARG A 390 13.69 13.56 21.94
C ARG A 390 13.71 12.93 23.34
N ARG A 391 14.33 11.76 23.48
CA ARG A 391 14.51 11.07 24.77
C ARG A 391 15.68 11.65 25.54
N ASP A 392 15.70 11.42 26.85
CA ASP A 392 16.91 11.66 27.64
C ASP A 392 18.07 10.81 27.09
N ALA A 393 19.29 11.34 27.05
CA ALA A 393 20.42 10.64 26.46
C ALA A 393 20.74 9.31 27.17
N VAL A 394 20.56 9.24 28.49
CA VAL A 394 20.76 8.04 29.32
C VAL A 394 19.58 7.10 29.13
N GLU A 395 18.36 7.63 29.15
CA GLU A 395 17.14 6.86 28.87
C GLU A 395 17.19 6.21 27.49
N ALA A 396 17.69 6.91 26.48
CA ALA A 396 17.86 6.38 25.13
C ALA A 396 18.82 5.19 25.09
N ASP A 397 19.89 5.20 25.90
CA ASP A 397 20.82 4.08 26.01
C ASP A 397 20.15 2.86 26.66
N THR A 398 19.36 3.09 27.71
CA THR A 398 18.53 2.05 28.33
C THR A 398 17.53 1.45 27.34
N ILE A 399 16.81 2.28 26.59
CA ILE A 399 15.85 1.81 25.56
C ILE A 399 16.57 0.94 24.53
N VAL A 400 17.75 1.35 24.06
CA VAL A 400 18.51 0.57 23.08
C VAL A 400 18.91 -0.80 23.65
N ALA A 401 19.40 -0.84 24.88
CA ALA A 401 19.80 -2.08 25.55
C ALA A 401 18.59 -3.02 25.76
N GLU A 402 17.49 -2.50 26.30
CA GLU A 402 16.27 -3.28 26.52
C GLU A 402 15.66 -3.78 25.20
N GLN A 403 15.63 -2.96 24.16
CA GLN A 403 15.10 -3.34 22.85
C GLN A 403 15.99 -4.37 22.16
N ALA A 404 17.31 -4.27 22.31
CA ALA A 404 18.23 -5.29 21.82
C ALA A 404 17.97 -6.65 22.49
N GLU A 405 17.61 -6.67 23.77
CA GLU A 405 17.29 -7.92 24.47
C GLU A 405 15.89 -8.46 24.13
N ARG A 406 14.86 -7.60 24.18
CA ARG A 406 13.48 -7.98 23.82
C ARG A 406 13.36 -8.49 22.39
N SER A 407 14.12 -7.91 21.44
CA SER A 407 14.15 -8.40 20.06
C SER A 407 14.81 -9.77 19.92
N ARG A 408 15.84 -10.10 20.72
CA ARG A 408 16.43 -11.45 20.74
C ARG A 408 15.47 -12.49 21.30
N THR A 409 14.81 -12.18 22.41
CA THR A 409 13.87 -13.10 23.07
C THR A 409 12.60 -13.28 22.26
N GLY A 410 12.06 -12.19 21.68
CA GLY A 410 10.88 -12.22 20.83
C GLY A 410 11.06 -13.06 19.56
N ARG A 411 12.27 -13.08 18.95
CA ARG A 411 12.55 -13.95 17.79
C ARG A 411 12.51 -15.44 18.12
N ARG A 412 12.76 -15.83 19.38
CA ARG A 412 12.71 -17.25 19.81
C ARG A 412 11.27 -17.71 20.06
N GLY A 413 10.37 -16.80 20.44
CA GLY A 413 8.95 -17.09 20.68
C GLY A 413 8.05 -16.88 19.46
N ALA A 414 8.50 -16.15 18.43
CA ALA A 414 7.74 -15.95 17.21
C ALA A 414 7.62 -17.28 16.44
N GLY A 415 6.42 -17.86 16.44
CA GLY A 415 6.10 -19.05 15.65
C GLY A 415 6.49 -18.89 14.19
N THR A 416 6.82 -20.00 13.54
CA THR A 416 7.22 -20.03 12.12
C THR A 416 6.16 -19.30 11.28
N GLU A 417 6.56 -18.50 10.31
CA GLU A 417 5.69 -17.66 9.45
C GLU A 417 4.66 -18.45 8.60
N ARG A 418 4.49 -19.75 8.86
CA ARG A 418 3.51 -20.66 8.26
C ARG A 418 2.15 -20.51 8.94
N TRP A 419 1.49 -19.40 8.61
CA TRP A 419 0.09 -19.18 8.99
C TRP A 419 -0.85 -20.29 8.49
N ILE A 420 -0.49 -20.94 7.38
CA ILE A 420 -1.25 -22.05 6.76
C ILE A 420 -1.33 -23.31 7.64
N GLN A 421 -0.40 -23.54 8.58
CA GLN A 421 -0.36 -24.77 9.39
C GLN A 421 -1.24 -24.74 10.65
N GLY A 422 -1.73 -23.56 11.07
CA GLY A 422 -2.51 -23.44 12.31
C GLY A 422 -3.88 -24.14 12.27
N GLU A 423 -4.45 -24.35 11.08
CA GLU A 423 -5.76 -25.00 10.92
C GLU A 423 -5.68 -26.54 10.83
N SER A 424 -4.54 -27.11 10.44
CA SER A 424 -4.40 -28.57 10.29
C SER A 424 -4.18 -29.31 11.61
N ASP A 425 -3.58 -28.65 12.61
CA ASP A 425 -3.32 -29.29 13.92
C ASP A 425 -4.54 -29.28 14.85
N SER A 426 -5.50 -28.36 14.64
CA SER A 426 -6.75 -28.36 15.41
C SER A 426 -7.75 -29.42 14.94
N SER A 427 -7.65 -29.88 13.69
CA SER A 427 -8.51 -30.94 13.15
C SER A 427 -7.95 -32.35 13.37
N SER A 428 -6.63 -32.52 13.44
CA SER A 428 -5.98 -33.81 13.69
C SER A 428 -6.07 -34.28 15.16
N GLY A 429 -6.23 -33.35 16.11
CA GLY A 429 -6.43 -33.66 17.53
C GLY A 429 -7.83 -34.18 17.91
N SER A 430 -8.81 -34.08 17.02
CA SER A 430 -10.19 -34.54 17.27
C SER A 430 -10.47 -35.96 16.76
N ALA A 431 -9.60 -36.53 15.93
CA ALA A 431 -9.83 -37.83 15.29
C ALA A 431 -9.17 -39.03 15.99
N SER A 432 -8.36 -38.81 17.04
CA SER A 432 -7.62 -39.88 17.73
C SER A 432 -8.24 -40.38 19.05
N SER A 433 -9.41 -39.87 19.46
CA SER A 433 -10.05 -40.25 20.75
C SER A 433 -11.31 -41.11 20.66
N LEU A 434 -11.68 -41.65 19.48
CA LEU A 434 -12.90 -42.46 19.29
C LEU A 434 -12.67 -43.92 18.86
N GLY A 435 -11.56 -44.53 19.27
CA GLY A 435 -11.27 -45.94 18.95
C GLY A 435 -10.70 -46.72 20.13
N GLY A 436 -11.52 -47.04 21.14
CA GLY A 436 -11.10 -47.91 22.23
C GLY A 436 -12.17 -48.13 23.29
N GLY A 437 -13.16 -48.99 23.00
CA GLY A 437 -14.13 -49.42 24.01
C GLY A 437 -15.38 -50.09 23.48
N ALA A 438 -15.26 -51.30 22.94
CA ALA A 438 -16.28 -52.36 22.98
C ALA A 438 -15.70 -53.64 22.37
N GLY A 439 -15.61 -54.70 23.17
CA GLY A 439 -15.08 -56.02 22.80
C GLY A 439 -14.51 -56.73 24.01
#